data_AF-A0A3M2INY0-F1
#
_entry.id   AF-A0A3M2INY0-F1
#
_cell.length_a   1.000
_cell.length_b   1.000
_cell.length_c   1.000
_cell.angle_alpha   90.00
_cell.angle_beta   90.00
_cell.angle_gamma   90.00
#
_symmetry.space_group_name_H-M   'P 1'
#
loop_
_entity.id
_entity.type
_entity.pdbx_description
1 polymer ?
#
loop_
_entity_poly.entity_id
_entity_poly.type
_entity_poly.pdbx_seq_one_letter_code
_entity_poly.pdbx_strand_id
1 'polypeptide(L)'
;MSTGGAGVVRRLAALATARLTTSVVRGVLDDDPPGGARQWERTNHRGEAVSLLGGPAVAAGVLAGSLVGAPSVRDAAALTVATTSGTAFGLVDDLTEDREGEVRKGLRGHLGALARGEVTTGGLKVLGIGAGALVAAALSRPHDPLPSGRGGRALVRLTDVAMDGALIAATANLVNLLDLRPGRALKAAALAAAPAGVLGGR
;
A
#
# COMPACT_ATOMS: atom_id res chain seq x y z
N MET A 1 19.37 -28.24 -9.20
CA MET A 1 18.96 -28.05 -7.79
C MET A 1 19.70 -26.86 -7.12
N SER A 2 19.64 -25.64 -7.68
CA SER A 2 20.37 -24.46 -7.12
C SER A 2 19.58 -23.14 -7.17
N THR A 3 18.27 -23.18 -7.40
CA THR A 3 17.41 -21.98 -7.54
C THR A 3 16.84 -21.49 -6.20
N GLY A 4 16.72 -22.36 -5.20
CA GLY A 4 16.13 -22.02 -3.90
C GLY A 4 16.97 -21.04 -3.07
N GLY A 5 18.29 -21.23 -3.03
CA GLY A 5 19.19 -20.38 -2.22
C GLY A 5 19.25 -18.93 -2.69
N ALA A 6 19.32 -18.71 -4.00
CA ALA A 6 19.32 -17.36 -4.59
C ALA A 6 18.01 -16.60 -4.31
N GLY A 7 16.87 -17.30 -4.28
CA GLY A 7 15.59 -16.70 -3.93
C GLY A 7 15.50 -16.27 -2.46
N VAL A 8 16.04 -17.07 -1.54
CA VAL A 8 16.09 -16.75 -0.11
C VAL A 8 17.00 -15.56 0.16
N VAL A 9 18.21 -15.54 -0.41
CA VAL A 9 19.15 -14.42 -0.25
C VAL A 9 18.54 -13.11 -0.74
N ARG A 10 17.89 -13.11 -1.91
CA ARG A 10 17.21 -11.93 -2.45
C ARG A 10 16.12 -11.40 -1.52
N ARG A 11 15.33 -12.28 -0.90
CA ARG A 11 14.29 -11.88 0.07
C ARG A 11 14.85 -11.30 1.35
N LEU A 12 15.90 -11.93 1.89
CA LEU A 12 16.57 -11.44 3.08
C LEU A 12 17.20 -10.07 2.82
N ALA A 13 17.84 -9.88 1.66
CA ALA A 13 18.35 -8.59 1.23
C ALA A 13 17.23 -7.54 1.12
N ALA A 14 16.11 -7.89 0.49
CA ALA A 14 14.95 -7.00 0.38
C ALA A 14 14.37 -6.58 1.75
N LEU A 15 14.24 -7.52 2.69
CA LEU A 15 13.77 -7.24 4.05
C LEU A 15 14.76 -6.36 4.82
N ALA A 16 16.06 -6.64 4.69
CA ALA A 16 17.11 -5.83 5.31
C ALA A 16 17.12 -4.41 4.75
N THR A 17 17.05 -4.25 3.42
CA THR A 17 16.95 -2.95 2.75
C THR A 17 15.70 -2.20 3.20
N ALA A 18 14.53 -2.85 3.21
CA ALA A 18 13.30 -2.22 3.66
C ALA A 18 13.40 -1.73 5.10
N ARG A 19 13.88 -2.59 6.01
CA ARG A 19 14.03 -2.26 7.42
C ARG A 19 15.01 -1.12 7.65
N LEU A 20 16.14 -1.14 6.96
CA LEU A 20 17.18 -0.12 7.06
C LEU A 20 16.65 1.22 6.54
N THR A 21 16.10 1.25 5.32
CA THR A 21 15.55 2.46 4.72
C THR A 21 14.43 3.04 5.58
N THR A 22 13.51 2.23 6.10
CA THR A 22 12.48 2.71 7.03
C THR A 22 13.10 3.34 8.29
N SER A 23 14.12 2.72 8.87
CA SER A 23 14.77 3.28 10.06
C SER A 23 15.46 4.60 9.80
N VAL A 24 16.21 4.69 8.69
CA VAL A 24 16.95 5.90 8.31
C VAL A 24 15.99 7.02 7.97
N VAL A 25 15.00 6.75 7.12
CA VAL A 25 13.99 7.75 6.73
C VAL A 25 13.20 8.21 7.95
N ARG A 26 12.85 7.28 8.87
CA ARG A 26 12.15 7.66 10.10
C ARG A 26 13.01 8.60 10.96
N GLY A 27 14.29 8.29 11.17
CA GLY A 27 15.19 9.15 11.93
C GLY A 27 15.34 10.54 11.31
N VAL A 28 15.55 10.61 10.00
CA VAL A 28 15.65 11.89 9.27
C VAL A 28 14.37 12.71 9.39
N LEU A 29 13.20 12.08 9.26
CA LEU A 29 11.92 12.76 9.39
C LEU A 29 11.61 13.20 10.82
N ASP A 30 12.09 12.47 11.82
CA ASP A 30 11.95 12.85 13.23
C ASP A 30 12.84 14.06 13.57
N ASP A 31 14.02 14.16 12.96
CA ASP A 31 14.95 15.28 13.15
C ASP A 31 14.46 16.57 12.47
N ASP A 32 13.93 16.47 11.24
CA ASP A 32 13.42 17.62 10.48
C ASP A 32 12.09 17.29 9.76
N PRO A 33 10.96 17.32 10.49
CA PRO A 33 9.65 17.01 9.92
C PRO A 33 9.22 18.06 8.90
N PRO A 34 8.88 17.67 7.65
CA PRO A 34 8.56 18.61 6.59
C PRO A 34 7.28 19.39 6.91
N GLY A 35 7.35 20.73 6.93
CA GLY A 35 6.21 21.56 7.35
C GLY A 35 6.03 21.67 8.87
N GLY A 36 6.97 21.13 9.65
CA GLY A 36 7.04 21.24 11.10
C GLY A 36 6.31 20.11 11.85
N ALA A 37 6.73 19.85 13.09
CA ALA A 37 6.27 18.71 13.89
C ALA A 37 4.74 18.66 14.06
N ARG A 38 4.10 19.82 14.26
CA ARG A 38 2.64 19.92 14.47
C ARG A 38 1.80 19.35 13.33
N GLN A 39 2.30 19.40 12.09
CA GLN A 39 1.58 18.85 10.93
C GLN A 39 1.53 17.31 10.96
N TRP A 40 2.46 16.68 11.68
CA TRP A 40 2.64 15.24 11.74
C TRP A 40 2.26 14.64 13.08
N GLU A 41 1.69 15.42 13.98
CA GLU A 41 1.22 14.98 15.28
C GLU A 41 -0.29 14.81 15.27
N ARG A 42 -0.75 13.69 15.83
CA ARG A 42 -2.16 13.41 16.02
C ARG A 42 -2.41 12.97 17.44
N THR A 43 -3.56 13.28 18.00
CA THR A 43 -3.93 12.79 19.34
C THR A 43 -4.61 11.43 19.20
N ASN A 44 -4.11 10.42 19.92
CA ASN A 44 -4.70 9.08 19.91
C ASN A 44 -5.93 8.98 20.84
N HIS A 45 -6.59 7.81 20.84
CA HIS A 45 -7.76 7.53 21.71
C HIS A 45 -7.46 7.58 23.22
N ARG A 46 -6.19 7.66 23.63
CA ARG A 46 -5.73 7.81 25.01
C ARG A 46 -5.32 9.24 25.35
N GLY A 47 -5.44 10.19 24.42
CA GLY A 47 -5.02 11.57 24.61
C GLY A 47 -3.52 11.80 24.43
N GLU A 48 -2.76 10.82 23.95
CA GLU A 48 -1.32 10.95 23.73
C GLU A 48 -1.03 11.43 22.30
N ALA A 49 -0.02 12.28 22.14
CA ALA A 49 0.49 12.67 20.83
C ALA A 49 1.19 11.48 20.16
N VAL A 50 0.81 11.17 18.93
CA VAL A 50 1.40 10.15 18.08
C VAL A 50 1.85 10.75 16.76
N SER A 51 2.98 10.29 16.25
CA SER A 51 3.55 10.79 15.00
C SER A 51 3.04 10.00 13.79
N LEU A 52 2.64 10.73 12.74
CA LEU A 52 2.20 10.21 11.45
C LEU A 52 3.36 9.87 10.50
N LEU A 53 4.61 10.25 10.82
CA LEU A 53 5.79 10.03 9.96
C LEU A 53 6.15 8.53 9.77
N GLY A 54 5.50 7.64 10.52
CA GLY A 54 5.70 6.19 10.41
C GLY A 54 5.24 5.67 9.06
N GLY A 55 4.13 6.20 8.54
CA GLY A 55 3.59 5.85 7.23
C GLY A 55 4.59 6.13 6.10
N PRO A 56 5.05 7.38 5.91
CA PRO A 56 6.08 7.73 4.93
C PRO A 56 7.37 6.91 5.04
N ALA A 57 7.86 6.67 6.26
CA ALA A 57 9.08 5.88 6.47
C ALA A 57 8.90 4.41 6.07
N VAL A 58 7.76 3.79 6.40
CA VAL A 58 7.44 2.42 5.96
C VAL A 58 7.31 2.38 4.44
N ALA A 59 6.64 3.35 3.83
CA ALA A 59 6.50 3.43 2.38
C ALA A 59 7.86 3.48 1.66
N ALA A 60 8.78 4.32 2.12
CA ALA A 60 10.14 4.39 1.58
C ALA A 60 10.88 3.04 1.69
N GLY A 61 10.74 2.36 2.83
CA GLY A 61 11.30 1.02 3.01
C GLY A 61 10.70 -0.02 2.08
N VAL A 62 9.38 -0.04 1.94
CA VAL A 62 8.69 -0.97 1.03
C VAL A 62 9.12 -0.74 -0.42
N LEU A 63 9.24 0.52 -0.86
CA LEU A 63 9.74 0.85 -2.20
C LEU A 63 11.17 0.35 -2.41
N ALA A 64 12.09 0.68 -1.50
CA ALA A 64 13.49 0.25 -1.60
C ALA A 64 13.64 -1.28 -1.56
N GLY A 65 12.93 -1.94 -0.64
CA GLY A 65 12.90 -3.39 -0.54
C GLY A 65 12.30 -4.04 -1.79
N SER A 66 11.27 -3.45 -2.40
CA SER A 66 10.65 -3.94 -3.63
C SER A 66 11.64 -3.89 -4.81
N LEU A 67 12.43 -2.83 -4.93
CA LEU A 67 13.46 -2.72 -5.97
C LEU A 67 14.54 -3.81 -5.86
N VAL A 68 14.89 -4.21 -4.63
CA VAL A 68 15.87 -5.29 -4.37
C VAL A 68 15.24 -6.68 -4.51
N GLY A 69 14.00 -6.84 -4.05
CA GLY A 69 13.35 -8.14 -3.85
C GLY A 69 12.53 -8.65 -5.03
N ALA A 70 12.06 -7.75 -5.90
CA ALA A 70 11.13 -8.08 -6.96
C ALA A 70 11.73 -9.10 -7.95
N PRO A 71 10.98 -10.14 -8.35
CA PRO A 71 11.48 -11.17 -9.25
C PRO A 71 11.49 -10.72 -10.72
N SER A 72 10.95 -9.53 -11.04
CA SER A 72 11.07 -8.89 -12.35
C SER A 72 10.86 -7.37 -12.25
N VAL A 73 11.29 -6.64 -13.28
CA VAL A 73 11.00 -5.20 -13.44
C VAL A 73 9.50 -4.92 -13.42
N ARG A 74 8.72 -5.83 -13.98
CA ARG A 74 7.26 -5.72 -14.04
C ARG A 74 6.63 -5.78 -12.64
N ASP A 75 7.08 -6.71 -11.80
CA ASP A 75 6.59 -6.80 -10.42
C ASP A 75 7.08 -5.63 -9.56
N ALA A 76 8.32 -5.16 -9.79
CA ALA A 76 8.84 -3.96 -9.14
C ALA A 76 7.99 -2.73 -9.48
N ALA A 77 7.59 -2.58 -10.74
CA ALA A 77 6.72 -1.50 -11.19
C ALA A 77 5.32 -1.62 -10.56
N ALA A 78 4.74 -2.81 -10.51
CA ALA A 78 3.44 -3.05 -9.87
C ALA A 78 3.47 -2.66 -8.38
N LEU A 79 4.49 -3.13 -7.63
CA LEU A 79 4.69 -2.80 -6.22
C LEU A 79 4.93 -1.30 -6.01
N THR A 80 5.69 -0.66 -6.91
CA THR A 80 5.95 0.78 -6.87
C THR A 80 4.66 1.57 -7.04
N VAL A 81 3.83 1.24 -8.03
CA VAL A 81 2.54 1.90 -8.26
C VAL A 81 1.63 1.71 -7.04
N ALA A 82 1.44 0.47 -6.58
CA ALA A 82 0.57 0.18 -5.45
C ALA A 82 1.00 0.93 -4.18
N THR A 83 2.29 0.89 -3.84
CA THR A 83 2.83 1.58 -2.66
C THR A 83 2.72 3.09 -2.79
N THR A 84 3.12 3.65 -3.94
CA THR A 84 3.10 5.11 -4.14
C THR A 84 1.68 5.65 -4.13
N SER A 85 0.73 4.98 -4.78
CA SER A 85 -0.69 5.37 -4.72
C SER A 85 -1.24 5.25 -3.30
N GLY A 86 -1.01 4.13 -2.62
CA GLY A 86 -1.41 3.93 -1.22
C GLY A 86 -0.91 5.04 -0.30
N THR A 87 0.38 5.37 -0.41
CA THR A 87 1.03 6.39 0.41
C THR A 87 0.58 7.80 0.04
N ALA A 88 0.57 8.17 -1.23
CA ALA A 88 0.22 9.53 -1.64
C ALA A 88 -1.21 9.90 -1.22
N PHE A 89 -2.17 9.01 -1.50
CA PHE A 89 -3.56 9.24 -1.16
C PHE A 89 -3.86 9.04 0.33
N GLY A 90 -3.11 8.18 1.02
CA GLY A 90 -3.14 8.08 2.48
C GLY A 90 -2.65 9.34 3.16
N LEU A 91 -1.55 9.93 2.68
CA LEU A 91 -1.01 11.18 3.23
C LEU A 91 -1.91 12.38 2.97
N VAL A 92 -2.53 12.46 1.79
CA VAL A 92 -3.51 13.52 1.51
C VAL A 92 -4.65 13.43 2.53
N ASP A 93 -5.21 12.24 2.76
CA ASP A 93 -6.26 12.00 3.75
C ASP A 93 -5.80 12.38 5.16
N ASP A 94 -4.66 11.84 5.62
CA ASP A 94 -4.13 12.09 6.97
C ASP A 94 -3.86 13.58 7.25
N LEU A 95 -3.36 14.33 6.26
CA LEU A 95 -3.02 15.76 6.40
C LEU A 95 -4.21 16.71 6.19
N THR A 96 -5.36 16.20 5.71
CA THR A 96 -6.57 17.00 5.46
C THR A 96 -7.71 16.70 6.42
N GLU A 97 -7.71 15.53 7.07
CA GLU A 97 -8.79 15.08 7.97
C GLU A 97 -9.07 16.07 9.13
N ASP A 98 -8.05 16.77 9.63
CA ASP A 98 -8.20 17.73 10.74
C ASP A 98 -8.81 19.09 10.31
N ARG A 99 -9.00 19.34 9.01
CA ARG A 99 -9.44 20.65 8.49
C ARG A 99 -10.94 20.73 8.21
N GLU A 100 -11.60 19.60 7.96
CA GLU A 100 -12.90 19.64 7.28
C GLU A 100 -14.11 19.69 8.23
N GLY A 101 -14.00 19.34 9.52
CA GLY A 101 -15.07 19.52 10.52
C GLY A 101 -16.43 18.83 10.25
N GLU A 102 -16.66 18.33 9.03
CA GLU A 102 -17.88 17.69 8.56
C GLU A 102 -17.74 16.17 8.54
N VAL A 103 -18.49 15.55 9.44
CA VAL A 103 -18.50 14.12 9.69
C VAL A 103 -19.31 13.40 8.60
N ARG A 104 -18.73 13.22 7.40
CA ARG A 104 -19.21 12.22 6.43
C ARG A 104 -18.41 10.92 6.62
N LYS A 105 -18.79 10.14 7.64
CA LYS A 105 -18.07 8.90 8.01
C LYS A 105 -18.35 7.75 7.04
N GLY A 106 -17.28 7.20 6.47
CA GLY A 106 -17.25 5.88 5.85
C GLY A 106 -17.45 5.84 4.32
N LEU A 107 -17.09 4.71 3.72
CA LEU A 107 -17.07 4.49 2.26
C LEU A 107 -18.40 4.87 1.56
N ARG A 108 -19.55 4.55 2.17
CA ARG A 108 -20.86 4.89 1.60
C ARG A 108 -21.09 6.41 1.53
N GLY A 109 -20.60 7.16 2.51
CA GLY A 109 -20.73 8.61 2.55
C GLY A 109 -19.93 9.28 1.44
N HIS A 110 -18.67 8.91 1.30
CA HIS A 110 -17.78 9.44 0.27
C HIS A 110 -18.19 9.02 -1.15
N LEU A 111 -18.57 7.75 -1.36
CA LEU A 111 -19.07 7.29 -2.65
C LEU A 111 -20.41 7.93 -3.03
N GLY A 112 -21.29 8.14 -2.05
CA GLY A 112 -22.55 8.86 -2.26
C GLY A 112 -22.33 10.33 -2.62
N ALA A 113 -21.36 10.99 -1.99
CA ALA A 113 -20.96 12.36 -2.34
C ALA A 113 -20.37 12.42 -3.77
N LEU A 114 -19.49 11.48 -4.10
CA LEU A 114 -18.91 11.37 -5.43
C LEU A 114 -19.98 11.15 -6.51
N ALA A 115 -21.00 10.32 -6.22
CA ALA A 115 -22.13 10.10 -7.13
C ALA A 115 -22.98 11.37 -7.36
N ARG A 116 -22.90 12.37 -6.46
CA ARG A 116 -23.51 13.70 -6.61
C ARG A 116 -22.55 14.74 -7.21
N GLY A 117 -21.35 14.33 -7.62
CA GLY A 117 -20.31 15.23 -8.14
C GLY A 117 -19.51 15.97 -7.05
N GLU A 118 -19.70 15.63 -5.78
CA GLU A 118 -18.97 16.22 -4.66
C GLU A 118 -17.69 15.39 -4.39
N VAL A 119 -16.52 15.98 -4.64
CA VAL A 119 -15.24 15.34 -4.35
C VAL A 119 -14.87 15.59 -2.90
N THR A 120 -14.83 14.50 -2.12
CA THR A 120 -14.35 14.52 -0.72
C THR A 120 -12.92 13.97 -0.66
N THR A 121 -12.16 14.36 0.36
CA THR A 121 -10.82 13.83 0.67
C THR A 121 -10.81 12.30 0.77
N GLY A 122 -11.75 11.73 1.53
CA GLY A 122 -11.94 10.27 1.61
C GLY A 122 -12.37 9.64 0.27
N GLY A 123 -13.14 10.34 -0.56
CA GLY A 123 -13.49 9.89 -1.91
C GLY A 123 -12.28 9.85 -2.84
N LEU A 124 -11.43 10.87 -2.76
CA LEU A 124 -10.16 10.94 -3.49
C LEU A 124 -9.22 9.80 -3.07
N LYS A 125 -9.17 9.46 -1.77
CA LYS A 125 -8.41 8.30 -1.27
C LYS A 125 -8.89 6.99 -1.87
N VAL A 126 -10.21 6.73 -1.83
CA VAL A 126 -10.78 5.51 -2.38
C VAL A 126 -10.50 5.40 -3.89
N LEU A 127 -10.71 6.48 -4.64
CA LEU A 127 -10.45 6.50 -6.08
C LEU A 127 -8.97 6.33 -6.41
N GLY A 128 -8.10 7.05 -5.71
CA GLY A 128 -6.66 7.05 -5.95
C GLY A 128 -6.02 5.70 -5.62
N ILE A 129 -6.37 5.11 -4.48
CA ILE A 129 -5.91 3.76 -4.11
C ILE A 129 -6.50 2.72 -5.06
N GLY A 130 -7.80 2.81 -5.40
CA GLY A 130 -8.45 1.89 -6.32
C GLY A 130 -7.85 1.92 -7.73
N ALA A 131 -7.63 3.11 -8.28
CA ALA A 131 -6.99 3.28 -9.58
C ALA A 131 -5.54 2.78 -9.57
N GLY A 132 -4.77 3.12 -8.54
CA GLY A 132 -3.41 2.61 -8.35
C GLY A 132 -3.37 1.09 -8.26
N ALA A 133 -4.32 0.47 -7.56
CA ALA A 133 -4.45 -0.97 -7.45
C ALA A 133 -4.74 -1.64 -8.81
N LEU A 134 -5.64 -1.07 -9.63
CA LEU A 134 -5.92 -1.57 -10.97
C LEU A 134 -4.72 -1.45 -11.90
N VAL A 135 -3.98 -0.33 -11.84
CA VAL A 135 -2.74 -0.16 -12.62
C VAL A 135 -1.68 -1.15 -12.17
N ALA A 136 -1.50 -1.34 -10.86
CA ALA A 136 -0.58 -2.34 -10.32
C ALA A 136 -0.95 -3.76 -10.79
N ALA A 137 -2.23 -4.13 -10.76
CA ALA A 137 -2.72 -5.41 -11.28
C ALA A 137 -2.53 -5.57 -12.80
N ALA A 138 -2.72 -4.51 -13.58
CA ALA A 138 -2.43 -4.51 -15.01
C ALA A 138 -0.93 -4.68 -15.31
N LEU A 139 -0.07 -4.18 -14.42
CA LEU A 139 1.36 -4.41 -14.47
C LEU A 139 1.71 -5.83 -14.01
N SER A 140 0.99 -6.46 -13.09
CA SER A 140 1.28 -7.83 -12.65
C SER A 140 1.29 -8.87 -13.80
N ARG A 141 2.06 -9.94 -13.60
CA ARG A 141 2.10 -11.07 -14.53
C ARG A 141 0.75 -11.81 -14.49
N PRO A 142 0.22 -12.27 -15.64
CA PRO A 142 -0.97 -13.12 -15.63
C PRO A 142 -0.72 -14.41 -14.84
N HIS A 143 -1.75 -14.89 -14.15
CA HIS A 143 -1.70 -16.12 -13.35
C HIS A 143 -1.82 -17.37 -14.23
N ASP A 144 -2.68 -17.32 -15.26
CA ASP A 144 -2.99 -18.46 -16.12
C ASP A 144 -2.54 -18.29 -17.58
N PRO A 145 -2.29 -19.40 -18.30
CA PRO A 145 -2.09 -19.38 -19.75
C PRO A 145 -3.33 -18.80 -20.46
N LEU A 146 -3.14 -17.71 -21.19
CA LEU A 146 -4.25 -17.04 -21.89
C LEU A 146 -4.79 -17.92 -23.04
N PRO A 147 -6.13 -17.98 -23.22
CA PRO A 147 -6.74 -18.80 -24.26
C PRO A 147 -6.30 -18.40 -25.68
N SER A 148 -6.44 -19.36 -26.61
CA SER A 148 -6.20 -19.19 -28.04
C SER A 148 -7.28 -18.29 -28.65
N GLY A 149 -6.93 -17.05 -29.01
CA GLY A 149 -7.84 -16.08 -29.65
C GLY A 149 -7.86 -14.71 -28.96
N ARG A 150 -7.92 -13.63 -29.75
CA ARG A 150 -7.81 -12.26 -29.23
C ARG A 150 -8.96 -11.86 -28.28
N GLY A 151 -10.19 -12.27 -28.59
CA GLY A 151 -11.39 -11.89 -27.80
C GLY A 151 -11.42 -12.52 -26.41
N GLY A 152 -11.29 -13.85 -26.32
CA GLY A 152 -11.25 -14.57 -25.05
C GLY A 152 -10.07 -14.14 -24.17
N ARG A 153 -8.90 -13.88 -24.79
CA ARG A 153 -7.71 -13.36 -24.10
C ARG A 153 -7.95 -12.01 -23.43
N ALA A 154 -8.62 -11.09 -24.12
CA ALA A 154 -8.89 -9.76 -23.57
C ALA A 154 -9.86 -9.82 -22.38
N LEU A 155 -10.92 -10.64 -22.47
CA LEU A 155 -11.88 -10.80 -21.39
C LEU A 155 -11.25 -11.40 -20.14
N VAL A 156 -10.52 -12.52 -20.28
CA VAL A 156 -9.81 -13.16 -19.15
C VAL A 156 -8.86 -12.16 -18.49
N ARG A 157 -8.06 -11.43 -19.30
CA ARG A 157 -7.13 -10.46 -18.74
C ARG A 157 -7.83 -9.32 -18.00
N LEU A 158 -8.96 -8.83 -18.51
CA LEU A 158 -9.74 -7.79 -17.85
C LEU A 158 -10.26 -8.29 -16.50
N THR A 159 -10.78 -9.51 -16.45
CA THR A 159 -11.26 -10.14 -15.22
C THR A 159 -10.14 -10.33 -14.21
N ASP A 160 -8.97 -10.82 -14.63
CA ASP A 160 -7.80 -10.97 -13.76
C ASP A 160 -7.39 -9.63 -13.14
N VAL A 161 -7.26 -8.59 -13.97
CA VAL A 161 -6.88 -7.26 -13.50
C VAL A 161 -7.92 -6.68 -12.54
N ALA A 162 -9.21 -6.89 -12.81
CA ALA A 162 -10.26 -6.44 -11.92
C ALA A 162 -10.23 -7.15 -10.56
N MET A 163 -10.02 -8.46 -10.55
CA MET A 163 -9.95 -9.26 -9.31
C MET A 163 -8.69 -8.93 -8.50
N ASP A 164 -7.54 -8.88 -9.15
CA ASP A 164 -6.27 -8.52 -8.51
C ASP A 164 -6.29 -7.09 -7.98
N GLY A 165 -6.82 -6.15 -8.77
CA GLY A 165 -6.98 -4.76 -8.35
C GLY A 165 -7.94 -4.62 -7.17
N ALA A 166 -9.06 -5.33 -7.19
CA ALA A 166 -9.99 -5.37 -6.06
C ALA A 166 -9.33 -5.96 -4.81
N LEU A 167 -8.51 -7.02 -4.95
CA LEU A 167 -7.78 -7.62 -3.85
C LEU A 167 -6.75 -6.66 -3.25
N ILE A 168 -5.96 -5.97 -4.07
CA ILE A 168 -4.98 -4.98 -3.63
C ILE A 168 -5.68 -3.83 -2.90
N ALA A 169 -6.74 -3.25 -3.48
CA ALA A 169 -7.48 -2.14 -2.88
C ALA A 169 -8.18 -2.55 -1.57
N ALA A 170 -8.80 -3.74 -1.54
CA ALA A 170 -9.43 -4.28 -0.33
C ALA A 170 -8.41 -4.55 0.76
N THR A 171 -7.21 -5.03 0.41
CA THR A 171 -6.12 -5.24 1.38
C THR A 171 -5.64 -3.91 1.97
N ALA A 172 -5.47 -2.88 1.15
CA ALA A 172 -5.13 -1.54 1.64
C ALA A 172 -6.19 -1.00 2.61
N ASN A 173 -7.47 -1.12 2.26
CA ASN A 173 -8.58 -0.74 3.13
C ASN A 173 -8.62 -1.58 4.42
N LEU A 174 -8.37 -2.89 4.35
CA LEU A 174 -8.31 -3.78 5.51
C LEU A 174 -7.18 -3.36 6.46
N VAL A 175 -5.99 -3.09 5.95
CA VAL A 175 -4.85 -2.62 6.76
C VAL A 175 -5.19 -1.30 7.45
N ASN A 176 -5.80 -0.35 6.74
CA ASN A 176 -6.27 0.92 7.30
C ASN A 176 -7.31 0.71 8.42
N LEU A 177 -8.24 -0.24 8.28
CA LEU A 177 -9.22 -0.59 9.31
C LEU A 177 -8.62 -1.29 10.53
N LEU A 178 -7.50 -1.98 10.36
CA LEU A 178 -6.78 -2.62 11.47
C LEU A 178 -5.96 -1.61 12.27
N ASP A 179 -5.62 -0.47 11.69
CA ASP A 179 -4.78 0.57 12.28
C ASP A 179 -5.48 1.47 13.30
N LEU A 180 -6.42 0.89 14.06
CA LEU A 180 -7.15 1.59 15.13
C LEU A 180 -6.48 1.43 16.51
N ARG A 181 -5.56 0.47 16.65
CA ARG A 181 -4.84 0.23 17.91
C ARG A 181 -3.38 -0.12 17.64
N PRO A 182 -2.46 0.26 18.54
CA PRO A 182 -1.03 0.09 18.34
C PRO A 182 -0.64 -1.34 17.92
N GLY A 183 0.04 -1.45 16.79
CA GLY A 183 0.66 -2.70 16.31
C GLY A 183 -0.30 -3.72 15.68
N ARG A 184 -1.61 -3.47 15.58
CA ARG A 184 -2.54 -4.43 14.93
C ARG A 184 -2.27 -4.59 13.44
N ALA A 185 -2.19 -3.47 12.71
CA ALA A 185 -1.90 -3.47 11.28
C ALA A 185 -0.55 -4.16 10.99
N LEU A 186 0.50 -3.82 11.76
CA LEU A 186 1.82 -4.44 11.63
C LEU A 186 1.78 -5.96 11.86
N LYS A 187 1.11 -6.43 12.92
CA LYS A 187 0.98 -7.87 13.20
C LYS A 187 0.24 -8.58 12.08
N ALA A 188 -0.87 -8.02 11.61
CA ALA A 188 -1.65 -8.63 10.53
C ALA A 188 -0.86 -8.68 9.22
N ALA A 189 -0.17 -7.60 8.86
CA ALA A 189 0.70 -7.56 7.69
C ALA A 189 1.86 -8.57 7.79
N ALA A 190 2.49 -8.68 8.96
CA ALA A 190 3.56 -9.65 9.19
C ALA A 190 3.06 -11.10 9.08
N LEU A 191 1.89 -11.42 9.64
CA LEU A 191 1.27 -12.74 9.53
C LEU A 191 0.88 -13.06 8.07
N ALA A 192 0.32 -12.10 7.35
CA ALA A 192 -0.03 -12.27 5.94
C ALA A 192 1.22 -12.45 5.05
N ALA A 193 2.33 -11.77 5.38
CA ALA A 193 3.58 -11.85 4.63
C ALA A 193 4.44 -13.08 4.99
N ALA A 194 4.25 -13.67 6.17
CA ALA A 194 5.07 -14.79 6.64
C ALA A 194 5.09 -16.00 5.68
N PRO A 195 3.95 -16.45 5.10
CA PRO A 195 3.95 -17.49 4.08
C PRO A 195 4.79 -17.13 2.85
N ALA A 196 4.76 -15.88 2.39
CA ALA A 196 5.57 -15.45 1.24
C ALA A 196 7.08 -15.43 1.57
N GLY A 197 7.44 -15.11 2.81
CA GLY A 197 8.82 -15.18 3.32
C GLY A 197 9.34 -16.62 3.44
N VAL A 198 8.50 -17.57 3.85
CA VAL A 198 8.87 -18.97 4.15
C VAL A 198 8.67 -19.90 2.95
N LEU A 199 7.59 -19.74 2.17
CA LEU A 199 7.13 -20.71 1.16
C LEU A 199 7.42 -20.32 -0.28
N GLY A 200 7.82 -19.07 -0.57
CA GLY A 200 7.97 -18.62 -1.96
C GLY A 200 9.09 -19.29 -2.77
N GLY A 201 9.73 -20.35 -2.27
CA GLY A 201 10.78 -21.09 -2.96
C GLY A 201 10.31 -22.03 -4.08
N ARG A 202 9.11 -21.84 -4.64
CA ARG A 202 8.58 -22.63 -5.75
C ARG A 202 8.42 -21.77 -6.98
#